data_AF-A0A1E3NP15-F1
#
_entry.id   AF-A0A1E3NP15-F1
#
_cell.length_a   1.000
_cell.length_b   1.000
_cell.length_c   1.000
_cell.angle_alpha   90.00
_cell.angle_beta   90.00
_cell.angle_gamma   90.00
#
_symmetry.space_group_name_H-M   'P 1'
#
loop_
_entity.id
_entity.type
_entity.pdbx_description
1 polymer ?
#
loop_
_entity_poly.entity_id
_entity_poly.type
_entity_poly.pdbx_seq_one_letter_code
_entity_poly.pdbx_strand_id
1 'polypeptide(L)'
;MDRANVIEHFLLSRCSRFNDSGQILQFLEQRYSYTGPQKNYLVLEPTDGSQYQEETKQQEKKDAEEGNKFLLDKNSLASATRKDNKYSSIKTKNEFKNFTRNSLRLQEKIAKKLHKLSKKNPGLLTKDVIDLKICQGILRFEDFIEMHALWNNYIKELLQNCKTVDVITAKLSSAEFVGAYFKVTHCTCPDNIGLEGIVLWESQTYILMIIPRRNNWKDNIIKQNIQIPYSAKECIGGLRMISKKKTRFTFNIEVDEDSVIDFEFLGDRMSIRSLDRANKKFKSHNVKDIQL
;
A
#
# COMPACT_ATOMS: atom_id res chain seq x y z
N MET A 1 -34.92 -25.81 -52.83
CA MET A 1 -33.46 -25.99 -52.73
C MET A 1 -32.85 -24.74 -53.33
N ASP A 2 -32.53 -23.77 -52.49
CA ASP A 2 -32.00 -22.48 -52.94
C ASP A 2 -30.72 -22.69 -53.74
N ARG A 3 -30.70 -22.16 -54.97
CA ARG A 3 -29.58 -22.27 -55.92
C ARG A 3 -28.45 -21.30 -55.58
N ALA A 4 -28.26 -20.94 -54.31
CA ALA A 4 -27.20 -20.06 -53.88
C ALA A 4 -25.91 -20.88 -53.68
N ASN A 5 -24.79 -20.42 -54.24
CA ASN A 5 -23.43 -20.94 -54.01
C ASN A 5 -23.10 -22.36 -54.53
N VAL A 6 -23.76 -22.81 -55.61
CA VAL A 6 -23.51 -24.13 -56.22
C VAL A 6 -22.03 -24.31 -56.65
N ILE A 7 -21.43 -23.30 -57.25
CA ILE A 7 -20.03 -23.34 -57.72
C ILE A 7 -19.07 -23.47 -56.54
N GLU A 8 -19.30 -22.69 -55.48
CA GLU A 8 -18.47 -22.71 -54.28
C GLU A 8 -18.62 -24.02 -53.51
N HIS A 9 -19.83 -24.59 -53.45
CA HIS A 9 -20.06 -25.92 -52.91
C HIS A 9 -19.23 -26.98 -53.65
N PHE A 10 -19.21 -26.94 -54.99
CA PHE A 10 -18.38 -27.86 -55.78
C PHE A 10 -16.87 -27.64 -55.54
N LEU A 11 -16.41 -26.40 -55.45
CA LEU A 11 -15.00 -26.10 -55.16
C LEU A 11 -14.60 -26.61 -53.77
N LEU A 12 -15.43 -26.37 -52.75
CA LEU A 12 -15.19 -26.82 -51.38
C LEU A 12 -15.25 -28.36 -51.25
N SER A 13 -16.08 -29.03 -52.05
CA SER A 13 -16.16 -30.51 -52.09
C SER A 13 -14.89 -31.18 -52.60
N ARG A 14 -14.00 -30.43 -53.27
CA ARG A 14 -12.69 -30.89 -53.73
C ARG A 14 -11.56 -30.53 -52.77
N CYS A 15 -11.81 -29.74 -51.74
CA CYS A 15 -10.83 -29.40 -50.73
C CYS A 15 -10.74 -30.51 -49.67
N SER A 16 -9.52 -30.86 -49.26
CA SER A 16 -9.26 -31.91 -48.26
C SER A 16 -9.87 -31.66 -46.86
N ARG A 17 -10.35 -30.44 -46.61
CA ARG A 17 -10.92 -30.03 -45.32
C ARG A 17 -12.38 -30.44 -45.17
N PHE A 18 -13.13 -30.64 -46.25
CA PHE A 18 -14.54 -30.96 -46.20
C PHE A 18 -14.80 -32.32 -46.82
N ASN A 19 -15.24 -33.28 -46.01
CA ASN A 19 -15.48 -34.67 -46.46
C ASN A 19 -16.97 -34.97 -46.68
N ASP A 20 -17.86 -34.13 -46.15
CA ASP A 20 -19.31 -34.29 -46.25
C ASP A 20 -19.97 -33.00 -46.76
N SER A 21 -20.93 -33.17 -47.67
CA SER A 21 -21.75 -32.10 -48.24
C SER A 21 -22.52 -31.30 -47.18
N GLY A 22 -22.94 -31.94 -46.09
CA GLY A 22 -23.63 -31.25 -44.99
C GLY A 22 -22.77 -30.21 -44.30
N GLN A 23 -21.47 -30.51 -44.09
CA GLN A 23 -20.53 -29.57 -43.49
C GLN A 23 -20.24 -28.37 -44.39
N ILE A 24 -20.25 -28.59 -45.71
CA ILE A 24 -20.07 -27.52 -46.70
C ILE A 24 -21.26 -26.57 -46.68
N LEU A 25 -22.49 -27.10 -46.63
CA LEU A 25 -23.69 -26.27 -46.57
C LEU A 25 -23.74 -25.43 -45.28
N GLN A 26 -23.47 -26.03 -44.14
CA GLN A 26 -23.40 -25.30 -42.85
C GLN A 26 -22.33 -24.21 -42.86
N PHE A 27 -21.18 -24.49 -43.48
CA PHE A 27 -20.09 -23.53 -43.60
C PHE A 27 -20.44 -22.37 -44.55
N LEU A 28 -21.11 -22.64 -45.67
CA LEU A 28 -21.60 -21.61 -46.59
C LEU A 28 -22.68 -20.74 -45.95
N GLU A 29 -23.60 -21.33 -45.18
CA GLU A 29 -24.59 -20.57 -44.41
C GLU A 29 -23.91 -19.64 -43.40
N GLN A 30 -22.90 -20.11 -42.66
CA GLN A 30 -22.15 -19.28 -41.71
C GLN A 30 -21.32 -18.19 -42.40
N ARG A 31 -20.66 -18.50 -43.52
CA ARG A 31 -19.77 -17.59 -44.26
C ARG A 31 -20.50 -16.37 -44.84
N TYR A 32 -21.74 -16.56 -45.28
CA TYR A 32 -22.55 -15.48 -45.85
C TYR A 32 -23.61 -14.93 -44.89
N SER A 33 -23.71 -15.47 -43.68
CA SER A 33 -24.62 -14.94 -42.66
C SER A 33 -24.19 -13.56 -42.19
N TYR A 34 -25.15 -12.64 -42.08
CA TYR A 34 -24.93 -11.27 -41.58
C TYR A 34 -24.44 -11.26 -40.12
N THR A 35 -24.83 -12.27 -39.34
CA THR A 35 -24.45 -12.46 -37.93
C THR A 35 -23.31 -13.46 -37.75
N GLY A 36 -22.69 -13.91 -38.84
CA GLY A 36 -21.67 -14.96 -38.82
C GLY A 36 -20.30 -14.49 -38.33
N PRO A 37 -19.41 -15.44 -37.98
CA PRO A 37 -18.04 -15.14 -37.59
C PRO A 37 -17.17 -14.64 -38.75
N GLN A 38 -17.58 -14.88 -40.00
CA GLN A 38 -16.85 -14.50 -41.19
C GLN A 38 -17.64 -13.45 -41.98
N LYS A 39 -16.97 -12.38 -42.38
CA LYS A 39 -17.55 -11.33 -43.23
C LYS A 39 -17.56 -11.80 -44.69
N ASN A 40 -18.64 -11.51 -45.40
CA ASN A 40 -18.82 -11.81 -46.83
C ASN A 40 -18.10 -10.81 -47.76
N TYR A 41 -17.25 -9.94 -47.22
CA TYR A 41 -16.46 -8.96 -47.96
C TYR A 41 -15.02 -8.94 -47.43
N LEU A 42 -14.08 -8.68 -48.34
CA LEU A 42 -12.68 -8.45 -48.01
C LEU A 42 -12.45 -6.94 -47.89
N VAL A 43 -12.10 -6.47 -46.69
CA VAL A 43 -11.72 -5.06 -46.50
C VAL A 43 -10.33 -4.88 -47.10
N LEU A 44 -10.27 -4.21 -48.25
CA LEU A 44 -9.04 -3.80 -48.92
C LEU A 44 -8.79 -2.31 -48.69
N GLU A 45 -8.86 -1.90 -47.43
CA GLU A 45 -8.46 -0.56 -47.03
C GLU A 45 -7.03 -0.63 -46.46
N PRO A 46 -6.15 0.32 -46.82
CA PRO A 46 -4.89 0.45 -46.12
C PRO A 46 -5.21 0.69 -44.64
N THR A 47 -4.62 -0.11 -43.76
CA THR A 47 -4.71 0.17 -42.32
C THR A 47 -4.13 1.57 -42.06
N ASP A 48 -4.80 2.37 -41.25
CA ASP A 48 -4.48 3.79 -40.95
C ASP A 48 -3.04 4.05 -40.43
N GLY A 49 -2.20 3.03 -40.32
CA GLY A 49 -0.79 3.14 -40.00
C GLY A 49 0.05 3.94 -41.02
N SER A 50 -0.43 4.14 -42.26
CA SER A 50 0.26 5.00 -43.25
C SER A 50 0.11 6.50 -42.94
N GLN A 51 -1.08 6.94 -42.54
CA GLN A 51 -1.33 8.33 -42.12
C GLN A 51 -0.50 8.69 -40.89
N TYR A 52 -0.43 7.78 -39.90
CA TYR A 52 0.45 7.97 -38.73
C TYR A 52 1.92 8.15 -39.13
N GLN A 53 2.44 7.40 -40.09
CA GLN A 53 3.84 7.54 -40.51
C GLN A 53 4.11 8.84 -41.27
N GLU A 54 3.15 9.32 -42.07
CA GLU A 54 3.27 10.58 -42.80
C GLU A 54 3.12 11.79 -41.87
N GLU A 55 2.15 11.74 -40.95
CA GLU A 55 1.97 12.76 -39.90
C GLU A 55 3.20 12.85 -39.01
N THR A 56 3.73 11.70 -38.52
CA THR A 56 4.93 11.68 -37.69
C THR A 56 6.14 12.28 -38.42
N LYS A 57 6.34 11.95 -39.71
CA LYS A 57 7.44 12.52 -40.51
C LYS A 57 7.24 14.01 -40.83
N GLN A 58 6.01 14.49 -40.97
CA GLN A 58 5.73 15.90 -41.17
C GLN A 58 5.88 16.69 -39.86
N GLN A 59 5.54 16.09 -38.72
CA GLN A 59 5.75 16.66 -37.39
C GLN A 59 7.24 16.71 -37.03
N GLU A 60 7.99 15.64 -37.27
CA GLU A 60 9.45 15.61 -37.08
C GLU A 60 10.19 16.65 -37.95
N LYS A 61 9.71 16.91 -39.17
CA LYS A 61 10.25 17.96 -40.04
C LYS A 61 9.89 19.37 -39.54
N LYS A 62 8.65 19.59 -39.08
CA LYS A 62 8.24 20.87 -38.47
C LYS A 62 8.98 21.13 -37.16
N ASP A 63 9.17 20.11 -36.33
CA ASP A 63 9.91 20.19 -35.06
C ASP A 63 11.43 20.41 -35.27
N ALA A 64 11.97 19.95 -36.42
CA ALA A 64 13.36 20.20 -36.81
C ALA A 64 13.58 21.60 -37.39
N GLU A 65 12.62 22.14 -38.15
CA GLU A 65 12.66 23.51 -38.72
C GLU A 65 12.34 24.60 -37.69
N GLU A 66 11.43 24.33 -36.73
CA GLU A 66 11.21 25.18 -35.54
C GLU A 66 12.22 24.90 -34.41
N GLY A 67 13.19 24.03 -34.66
CA GLY A 67 14.18 23.57 -33.70
C GLY A 67 15.04 24.71 -33.14
N ASN A 68 15.08 24.78 -31.80
CA ASN A 68 16.23 25.23 -31.00
C ASN A 68 16.27 26.65 -30.41
N LYS A 69 15.12 27.28 -30.13
CA LYS A 69 15.08 28.34 -29.08
C LYS A 69 14.39 27.88 -27.79
N PHE A 70 13.29 27.14 -27.89
CA PHE A 70 12.48 26.82 -26.71
C PHE A 70 13.00 25.64 -25.86
N LEU A 71 13.74 24.70 -26.46
CA LEU A 71 14.28 23.52 -25.77
C LEU A 71 15.64 23.76 -25.07
N LEU A 72 16.44 24.70 -25.58
CA LEU A 72 17.70 25.12 -24.93
C LEU A 72 17.43 25.93 -23.65
N ASP A 73 16.41 26.80 -23.66
CA ASP A 73 16.01 27.55 -22.46
C ASP A 73 15.33 26.68 -21.40
N LYS A 74 14.60 25.63 -21.78
CA LYS A 74 14.01 24.71 -20.78
C LYS A 74 15.04 23.83 -20.11
N ASN A 75 16.11 23.40 -20.78
CA ASN A 75 17.14 22.60 -20.13
C ASN A 75 18.08 23.46 -19.27
N SER A 76 18.32 24.73 -19.62
CA SER A 76 19.08 25.67 -18.77
C SER A 76 18.24 26.17 -17.58
N LEU A 77 16.96 26.51 -17.76
CA LEU A 77 16.06 26.86 -16.63
C LEU A 77 15.68 25.66 -15.78
N ALA A 78 15.43 24.46 -16.34
CA ALA A 78 15.08 23.28 -15.54
C ALA A 78 16.28 22.70 -14.79
N SER A 79 17.52 22.90 -15.27
CA SER A 79 18.72 22.51 -14.53
C SER A 79 19.12 23.54 -13.46
N ALA A 80 18.81 24.83 -13.66
CA ALA A 80 18.98 25.87 -12.65
C ALA A 80 17.88 25.83 -11.57
N THR A 81 16.61 25.64 -11.92
CA THR A 81 15.49 25.54 -10.96
C THR A 81 15.41 24.21 -10.20
N ARG A 82 16.00 23.12 -10.73
CA ARG A 82 16.08 21.83 -10.01
C ARG A 82 17.11 21.81 -8.88
N LYS A 83 18.10 22.70 -8.88
CA LYS A 83 19.16 22.70 -7.85
C LYS A 83 18.68 23.27 -6.51
N ASP A 84 17.67 24.14 -6.52
CA ASP A 84 17.22 24.86 -5.33
C ASP A 84 15.72 24.71 -5.03
N ASN A 85 15.11 23.57 -5.33
CA ASN A 85 13.92 23.19 -4.58
C ASN A 85 14.34 23.00 -3.12
N LYS A 86 14.07 24.00 -2.28
CA LYS A 86 14.27 24.02 -0.81
C LYS A 86 13.80 22.74 -0.12
N TYR A 87 12.90 21.99 -0.79
CA TYR A 87 12.39 20.69 -0.39
C TYR A 87 12.62 19.63 -1.49
N SER A 88 13.84 19.13 -1.63
CA SER A 88 14.12 17.94 -2.44
C SER A 88 13.54 16.69 -1.76
N SER A 89 12.59 16.02 -2.41
CA SER A 89 11.97 14.79 -1.89
C SER A 89 13.01 13.69 -1.61
N ILE A 90 14.10 13.66 -2.39
CA ILE A 90 15.22 12.73 -2.21
C ILE A 90 15.98 13.08 -0.92
N LYS A 91 16.25 14.37 -0.68
CA LYS A 91 16.92 14.83 0.54
C LYS A 91 16.08 14.49 1.77
N THR A 92 14.78 14.78 1.76
CA THR A 92 13.87 14.43 2.87
C THR A 92 13.83 12.93 3.14
N LYS A 93 13.76 12.09 2.09
CA LYS A 93 13.83 10.63 2.25
C LYS A 93 15.15 10.16 2.87
N ASN A 94 16.27 10.74 2.46
CA ASN A 94 17.58 10.41 3.00
C ASN A 94 17.72 10.84 4.47
N GLU A 95 17.27 12.05 4.81
CA GLU A 95 17.24 12.52 6.20
C GLU A 95 16.35 11.64 7.08
N PHE A 96 15.14 11.31 6.62
CA PHE A 96 14.23 10.44 7.34
C PHE A 96 14.81 9.03 7.55
N LYS A 97 15.48 8.48 6.53
CA LYS A 97 16.21 7.21 6.63
C LYS A 97 17.34 7.29 7.66
N ASN A 98 18.13 8.37 7.63
CA ASN A 98 19.22 8.59 8.57
C ASN A 98 18.71 8.72 10.00
N PHE A 99 17.65 9.52 10.19
CA PHE A 99 16.95 9.68 11.46
C PHE A 99 16.47 8.33 12.01
N THR A 100 15.68 7.59 11.23
CA THR A 100 15.13 6.29 11.64
C THR A 100 16.25 5.32 12.02
N ARG A 101 17.31 5.25 11.20
CA ARG A 101 18.46 4.38 11.48
C ARG A 101 19.19 4.77 12.76
N ASN A 102 19.41 6.06 12.97
CA ASN A 102 20.13 6.57 14.15
C ASN A 102 19.31 6.35 15.43
N SER A 103 18.01 6.61 15.39
CA SER A 103 17.08 6.39 16.51
C SER A 103 17.01 4.92 16.90
N LEU A 104 16.83 4.00 15.94
CA LEU A 104 16.81 2.56 16.22
C LEU A 104 18.15 2.07 16.79
N ARG A 105 19.29 2.53 16.25
CA ARG A 105 20.61 2.19 16.78
C ARG A 105 20.84 2.71 18.19
N LEU A 106 20.37 3.93 18.48
CA LEU A 106 20.46 4.52 19.81
C LEU A 106 19.66 3.67 20.81
N GLN A 107 18.42 3.32 20.47
CA GLN A 107 17.58 2.45 21.29
C GLN A 107 18.21 1.07 21.52
N GLU A 108 18.79 0.43 20.50
CA GLU A 108 19.48 -0.85 20.67
C GLU A 108 20.71 -0.76 21.60
N LYS A 109 21.51 0.30 21.45
CA LYS A 109 22.68 0.54 22.32
C LYS A 109 22.24 0.72 23.77
N ILE A 110 21.18 1.48 23.99
CA ILE A 110 20.64 1.74 25.33
C ILE A 110 20.02 0.47 25.91
N ALA A 111 19.25 -0.29 25.14
CA ALA A 111 18.69 -1.58 25.57
C ALA A 111 19.79 -2.58 25.97
N LYS A 112 20.90 -2.65 25.21
CA LYS A 112 22.05 -3.51 25.58
C LYS A 112 22.74 -3.04 26.86
N LYS A 113 22.92 -1.73 27.06
CA LYS A 113 23.48 -1.17 28.30
C LYS A 113 22.55 -1.44 29.49
N LEU A 114 21.25 -1.21 29.32
CA LEU A 114 20.23 -1.43 30.33
C LEU A 114 20.15 -2.90 30.73
N HIS A 115 20.22 -3.82 29.77
CA HIS A 115 20.26 -5.25 30.05
C HIS A 115 21.51 -5.64 30.88
N LYS A 116 22.69 -5.07 30.58
CA LYS A 116 23.90 -5.28 31.41
C LYS A 116 23.74 -4.72 32.83
N LEU A 117 23.08 -3.57 32.98
CA LEU A 117 22.81 -2.96 34.28
C LEU A 117 21.77 -3.74 35.08
N SER A 118 20.72 -4.24 34.42
CA SER A 118 19.69 -5.07 35.02
C SER A 118 20.25 -6.39 35.58
N LYS A 119 21.25 -6.99 34.90
CA LYS A 119 21.96 -8.16 35.45
C LYS A 119 22.69 -7.87 36.76
N LYS A 120 23.17 -6.63 36.96
CA LYS A 120 23.82 -6.21 38.20
C LYS A 120 22.81 -5.81 39.28
N ASN A 121 21.75 -5.11 38.86
CA ASN A 121 20.69 -4.57 39.71
C ASN A 121 19.32 -5.00 39.17
N PRO A 122 18.77 -6.16 39.61
CA PRO A 122 17.52 -6.70 39.09
C PRO A 122 16.32 -5.76 39.25
N GLY A 123 16.29 -4.96 40.33
CA GLY A 123 15.24 -3.97 40.61
C GLY A 123 15.30 -2.68 39.77
N LEU A 124 16.20 -2.58 38.79
CA LEU A 124 16.29 -1.39 37.93
C LEU A 124 15.16 -1.35 36.89
N LEU A 125 14.73 -2.50 36.37
CA LEU A 125 13.69 -2.58 35.35
C LEU A 125 12.28 -2.41 35.92
N THR A 126 12.12 -2.56 37.24
CA THR A 126 10.85 -2.37 37.95
C THR A 126 10.53 -0.90 38.23
N LYS A 127 11.49 0.02 38.05
CA LYS A 127 11.26 1.48 38.05
C LYS A 127 11.24 2.05 36.62
N ASP A 128 10.60 3.20 36.42
CA ASP A 128 10.63 3.86 35.11
C ASP A 128 12.08 4.30 34.84
N VAL A 129 12.56 3.97 33.65
CA VAL A 129 13.98 4.07 33.28
C VAL A 129 14.30 5.46 32.73
N ILE A 130 13.29 6.33 32.64
CA ILE A 130 13.35 7.59 31.91
C ILE A 130 14.34 8.59 32.49
N ASP A 131 14.48 8.62 33.81
CA ASP A 131 15.38 9.55 34.52
C ASP A 131 16.85 9.17 34.36
N LEU A 132 17.15 7.99 33.80
CA LEU A 132 18.52 7.63 33.52
C LEU A 132 19.05 8.51 32.39
N LYS A 133 20.17 9.19 32.64
CA LYS A 133 20.93 9.96 31.64
C LYS A 133 21.23 9.16 30.35
N ILE A 134 21.26 7.83 30.45
CA ILE A 134 21.51 6.92 29.33
C ILE A 134 20.36 6.96 28.31
N CYS A 135 19.13 7.27 28.73
CA CYS A 135 17.93 7.33 27.91
C CYS A 135 17.70 8.72 27.27
N GLN A 136 18.62 9.66 27.45
CA GLN A 136 18.54 10.98 26.82
C GLN A 136 18.59 10.87 25.29
N GLY A 137 17.68 11.57 24.62
CA GLY A 137 17.57 11.60 23.15
C GLY A 137 16.73 10.48 22.53
N ILE A 138 16.10 9.62 23.33
CA ILE A 138 15.07 8.68 22.82
C ILE A 138 13.77 9.46 22.60
N LEU A 139 13.07 9.15 21.50
CA LEU A 139 11.71 9.63 21.26
C LEU A 139 10.77 9.07 22.32
N ARG A 140 10.09 9.96 23.04
CA ARG A 140 9.13 9.58 24.07
C ARG A 140 7.75 9.44 23.43
N PHE A 141 6.96 8.50 23.95
CA PHE A 141 5.60 8.29 23.46
C PHE A 141 4.71 9.50 23.76
N GLU A 142 4.94 10.11 24.93
CA GLU A 142 4.20 11.26 25.44
C GLU A 142 4.26 12.47 24.50
N ASP A 143 5.36 12.62 23.76
CA ASP A 143 5.55 13.70 22.78
C ASP A 143 4.59 13.58 21.58
N PHE A 144 3.95 12.42 21.38
CA PHE A 144 3.06 12.14 20.24
C PHE A 144 1.58 12.00 20.62
N ILE A 145 1.22 12.18 21.89
CA ILE A 145 -0.18 12.07 22.35
C ILE A 145 -1.08 13.08 21.62
N GLU A 146 -0.62 14.31 21.45
CA GLU A 146 -1.35 15.36 20.72
C GLU A 146 -1.63 14.98 19.26
N MET A 147 -0.70 14.26 18.63
CA MET A 147 -0.89 13.78 17.25
C MET A 147 -2.00 12.73 17.18
N HIS A 148 -2.13 11.89 18.22
CA HIS A 148 -3.23 10.95 18.33
C HIS A 148 -4.57 11.63 18.61
N ALA A 149 -4.58 12.65 19.49
CA ALA A 149 -5.78 13.45 19.75
C ALA A 149 -6.29 14.13 18.46
N LEU A 150 -5.39 14.68 17.64
CA LEU A 150 -5.74 15.24 16.34
C LEU A 150 -6.36 14.19 15.40
N TRP A 151 -5.79 12.98 15.36
CA TRP A 151 -6.33 11.88 14.56
C TRP A 151 -7.71 11.43 15.04
N ASN A 152 -7.96 11.39 16.36
CA ASN A 152 -9.28 11.07 16.91
C ASN A 152 -10.35 12.08 16.47
N ASN A 153 -10.03 13.38 16.45
CA ASN A 153 -10.95 14.41 15.97
C ASN A 153 -11.24 14.24 14.47
N TYR A 154 -10.20 14.01 13.67
CA TYR A 154 -10.34 13.73 12.23
C TYR A 154 -11.25 12.52 11.97
N ILE A 155 -11.05 11.42 12.68
CA ILE A 155 -11.82 10.19 12.42
C ILE A 155 -13.26 10.32 12.91
N LYS A 156 -13.49 11.02 14.04
CA LYS A 156 -14.84 11.35 14.52
C LYS A 156 -15.61 12.16 13.48
N GLU A 157 -14.99 13.21 12.92
CA GLU A 157 -15.60 14.01 11.84
C GLU A 157 -15.86 13.18 10.57
N LEU A 158 -14.91 12.32 10.18
CA LEU A 158 -15.04 11.47 8.99
C LEU A 158 -16.25 10.50 9.10
N LEU A 159 -16.52 10.02 10.31
CA LEU A 159 -17.52 8.99 10.60
C LEU A 159 -18.86 9.55 11.12
N GLN A 160 -18.97 10.83 11.46
CA GLN A 160 -20.14 11.47 12.10
C GLN A 160 -21.49 11.17 11.42
N ASN A 161 -21.52 10.99 10.10
CA ASN A 161 -22.73 10.76 9.31
C ASN A 161 -22.91 9.31 8.81
N CYS A 162 -22.08 8.38 9.27
CA CYS A 162 -22.09 7.00 8.80
C CYS A 162 -22.97 6.11 9.68
N LYS A 163 -24.06 5.57 9.13
CA LYS A 163 -24.98 4.69 9.86
C LYS A 163 -24.73 3.20 9.65
N THR A 164 -24.06 2.82 8.57
CA THR A 164 -23.85 1.43 8.17
C THR A 164 -22.38 1.06 8.24
N VAL A 165 -22.07 -0.13 8.77
CA VAL A 165 -20.70 -0.66 8.88
C VAL A 165 -20.00 -0.68 7.52
N ASP A 166 -20.71 -0.98 6.42
CA ASP A 166 -20.15 -0.97 5.06
C ASP A 166 -19.66 0.41 4.63
N VAL A 167 -20.38 1.47 4.99
CA VAL A 167 -19.99 2.85 4.66
C VAL A 167 -18.80 3.27 5.54
N ILE A 168 -18.79 2.87 6.81
CA ILE A 168 -17.68 3.12 7.73
C ILE A 168 -16.41 2.45 7.21
N THR A 169 -16.47 1.15 6.91
CA THR A 169 -15.33 0.37 6.41
C THR A 169 -14.82 0.89 5.06
N ALA A 170 -15.72 1.31 4.16
CA ALA A 170 -15.34 1.95 2.91
C ALA A 170 -14.58 3.26 3.15
N LYS A 171 -15.07 4.15 4.01
CA LYS A 171 -14.36 5.39 4.36
C LYS A 171 -13.00 5.11 5.01
N LEU A 172 -12.96 4.20 5.99
CA LEU A 172 -11.73 3.79 6.66
C LEU A 172 -10.70 3.20 5.69
N SER A 173 -11.13 2.47 4.66
CA SER A 173 -10.21 1.93 3.65
C SER A 173 -9.44 3.03 2.90
N SER A 174 -10.05 4.20 2.72
CA SER A 174 -9.46 5.37 2.07
C SER A 174 -8.81 6.37 3.03
N ALA A 175 -9.00 6.21 4.34
CA ALA A 175 -8.57 7.16 5.35
C ALA A 175 -7.04 7.18 5.56
N GLU A 176 -6.57 8.24 6.20
CA GLU A 176 -5.20 8.41 6.68
C GLU A 176 -5.05 7.82 8.09
N PHE A 177 -3.95 7.10 8.33
CA PHE A 177 -3.70 6.42 9.61
C PHE A 177 -2.44 6.93 10.32
N VAL A 178 -1.79 7.99 9.83
CA VAL A 178 -0.75 8.68 10.61
C VAL A 178 -1.41 9.36 11.81
N GLY A 179 -0.95 9.04 13.02
CA GLY A 179 -1.60 9.44 14.28
C GLY A 179 -2.55 8.39 14.87
N ALA A 180 -2.89 7.33 14.13
CA ALA A 180 -3.75 6.27 14.65
C ALA A 180 -3.02 5.45 15.73
N TYR A 181 -3.77 5.01 16.75
CA TYR A 181 -3.26 4.08 17.77
C TYR A 181 -3.56 2.64 17.36
N PHE A 182 -2.54 1.90 16.95
CA PHE A 182 -2.67 0.53 16.46
C PHE A 182 -2.13 -0.47 17.48
N LYS A 183 -2.75 -1.64 17.53
CA LYS A 183 -2.31 -2.83 18.28
C LYS A 183 -2.11 -4.00 17.33
N VAL A 184 -0.95 -4.65 17.40
CA VAL A 184 -0.61 -5.82 16.59
C VAL A 184 -1.21 -7.06 17.25
N THR A 185 -2.20 -7.68 16.63
CA THR A 185 -2.78 -8.94 17.15
C THR A 185 -2.03 -10.17 16.65
N HIS A 186 -1.61 -10.16 15.38
CA HIS A 186 -0.93 -11.28 14.76
C HIS A 186 0.26 -10.78 13.94
N CYS A 187 1.39 -11.48 14.05
CA CYS A 187 2.59 -11.20 13.26
C CYS A 187 3.39 -12.48 13.06
N THR A 188 4.12 -12.58 11.95
CA THR A 188 5.12 -13.65 11.75
C THR A 188 6.25 -13.60 12.78
N CYS A 189 6.55 -12.42 13.33
CA CYS A 189 7.55 -12.25 14.38
C CYS A 189 6.85 -12.15 15.75
N PRO A 190 7.04 -13.14 16.65
CA PRO A 190 6.38 -13.15 17.96
C PRO A 190 6.66 -11.93 18.83
N ASP A 191 7.87 -11.36 18.73
CA ASP A 191 8.27 -10.14 19.47
C ASP A 191 7.40 -8.92 19.13
N ASN A 192 6.73 -8.92 17.98
CA ASN A 192 5.86 -7.84 17.55
C ASN A 192 4.40 -8.04 17.97
N ILE A 193 4.02 -9.24 18.43
CA ILE A 193 2.65 -9.54 18.84
C ILE A 193 2.35 -8.80 20.15
N GLY A 194 1.19 -8.17 20.22
CA GLY A 194 0.74 -7.35 21.35
C GLY A 194 1.32 -5.94 21.38
N LEU A 195 2.28 -5.61 20.52
CA LEU A 195 2.79 -4.24 20.43
C LEU A 195 1.66 -3.27 20.05
N GLU A 196 1.56 -2.16 20.77
CA GLU A 196 0.52 -1.16 20.59
C GLU A 196 1.15 0.23 20.69
N GLY A 197 0.66 1.20 19.93
CA GLY A 197 1.32 2.49 19.81
C GLY A 197 0.79 3.36 18.68
N ILE A 198 1.31 4.58 18.60
CA ILE A 198 0.85 5.59 17.63
C ILE A 198 1.65 5.45 16.33
N VAL A 199 0.97 5.48 15.19
CA VAL A 199 1.59 5.46 13.87
C VAL A 199 2.22 6.81 13.56
N LEU A 200 3.54 6.83 13.33
CA LEU A 200 4.27 8.03 12.91
C LEU A 200 4.32 8.16 11.40
N TRP A 201 4.48 7.02 10.71
CA TRP A 201 4.63 7.03 9.26
C TRP A 201 4.16 5.71 8.66
N GLU A 202 3.38 5.82 7.59
CA GLU A 202 2.91 4.70 6.80
C GLU A 202 3.74 4.57 5.51
N SER A 203 4.41 3.42 5.33
CA SER A 203 5.09 3.07 4.08
C SER A 203 4.33 2.02 3.31
N GLN A 204 4.80 1.63 2.12
CA GLN A 204 4.17 0.54 1.37
C GLN A 204 4.32 -0.83 2.04
N THR A 205 5.38 -1.06 2.81
CA THR A 205 5.74 -2.40 3.32
C THR A 205 5.84 -2.48 4.84
N TYR A 206 6.08 -1.35 5.48
CA TYR A 206 6.24 -1.19 6.93
C TYR A 206 5.34 -0.08 7.47
N ILE A 207 4.97 -0.20 8.74
CA ILE A 207 4.39 0.87 9.55
C ILE A 207 5.42 1.23 10.61
N LEU A 208 5.72 2.52 10.71
CA LEU A 208 6.58 3.06 11.75
C LEU A 208 5.71 3.56 12.90
N MET A 209 5.91 3.01 14.08
CA MET A 209 5.10 3.30 15.27
C MET A 209 5.99 3.75 16.43
N ILE A 210 5.44 4.58 17.30
CA ILE A 210 6.00 4.91 18.61
C ILE A 210 5.25 4.10 19.67
N ILE A 211 5.98 3.33 20.47
CA ILE A 211 5.42 2.42 21.47
C ILE A 211 5.64 3.01 22.87
N PRO A 212 4.61 3.01 23.74
CA PRO A 212 4.76 3.45 25.12
C PRO A 212 5.71 2.55 25.91
N ARG A 213 6.25 3.10 26.99
CA ARG A 213 7.05 2.32 27.95
C ARG A 213 6.13 1.38 28.70
N ARG A 214 6.61 0.15 28.97
CA ARG A 214 5.82 -0.89 29.65
C ARG A 214 4.46 -1.03 29.01
N ASN A 215 4.51 -1.28 27.72
CA ASN A 215 3.31 -1.48 26.95
C ASN A 215 2.52 -2.65 27.56
N ASN A 216 1.41 -2.35 28.25
CA ASN A 216 0.67 -3.25 29.14
C ASN A 216 0.01 -4.44 28.41
N TRP A 217 0.37 -4.69 27.14
CA TRP A 217 -0.08 -5.83 26.37
C TRP A 217 0.17 -7.18 27.06
N LYS A 218 1.23 -7.27 27.88
CA LYS A 218 1.52 -8.46 28.68
C LYS A 218 0.57 -8.64 29.87
N ASP A 219 -0.12 -7.60 30.34
CA ASP A 219 -1.00 -7.68 31.52
C ASP A 219 -2.16 -8.66 31.31
N ASN A 220 -2.61 -8.83 30.06
CA ASN A 220 -3.62 -9.83 29.70
C ASN A 220 -3.11 -11.28 29.78
N ILE A 221 -1.80 -11.50 29.57
CA ILE A 221 -1.13 -12.81 29.71
C ILE A 221 -0.81 -13.08 31.19
N ILE A 222 -0.45 -12.03 31.94
CA ILE A 222 0.04 -12.08 33.33
C ILE A 222 -1.00 -12.63 34.31
N LYS A 223 -2.31 -12.59 34.00
CA LYS A 223 -3.38 -13.14 34.88
C LYS A 223 -3.33 -14.67 35.03
N GLN A 224 -2.51 -15.39 34.25
CA GLN A 224 -2.39 -16.86 34.28
C GLN A 224 -1.18 -17.38 35.08
N ASN A 225 -0.75 -16.70 36.15
CA ASN A 225 0.23 -17.15 37.16
C ASN A 225 1.74 -17.02 36.82
N ILE A 226 2.15 -16.32 35.77
CA ILE A 226 3.58 -16.11 35.47
C ILE A 226 3.88 -14.63 35.24
N GLN A 227 4.70 -14.04 36.11
CA GLN A 227 5.31 -12.73 35.85
C GLN A 227 6.38 -12.89 34.77
N ILE A 228 6.06 -12.51 33.53
CA ILE A 228 7.06 -12.44 32.46
C ILE A 228 7.85 -11.13 32.65
N PRO A 229 9.18 -11.17 32.84
CA PRO A 229 9.95 -9.95 32.97
C PRO A 229 9.88 -9.14 31.67
N TYR A 230 9.61 -7.84 31.81
CA TYR A 230 9.70 -6.92 30.69
C TYR A 230 11.12 -6.92 30.12
N SER A 231 11.25 -7.01 28.80
CA SER A 231 12.54 -6.89 28.12
C SER A 231 13.06 -5.47 28.27
N ALA A 232 14.38 -5.29 28.28
CA ALA A 232 15.00 -3.95 28.29
C ALA A 232 14.45 -3.05 27.16
N LYS A 233 14.08 -3.64 26.01
CA LYS A 233 13.45 -2.92 24.90
C LYS A 233 12.04 -2.41 25.23
N GLU A 234 11.25 -3.17 25.97
CA GLU A 234 9.87 -2.84 26.35
C GLU A 234 9.83 -1.79 27.47
N CYS A 235 10.77 -1.85 28.42
CA CYS A 235 10.89 -0.82 29.45
C CYS A 235 11.26 0.55 28.86
N ILE A 236 12.04 0.58 27.78
CA ILE A 236 12.44 1.80 27.09
C ILE A 236 11.33 2.32 26.16
N GLY A 237 10.53 1.43 25.58
CA GLY A 237 9.57 1.78 24.53
C GLY A 237 10.25 2.32 23.27
N GLY A 238 9.66 3.38 22.70
CA GLY A 238 10.24 4.15 21.61
C GLY A 238 9.88 3.61 20.22
N LEU A 239 10.67 4.00 19.22
CA LEU A 239 10.39 3.72 17.81
C LEU A 239 10.43 2.21 17.51
N ARG A 240 9.45 1.72 16.76
CA ARG A 240 9.41 0.36 16.20
C ARG A 240 8.92 0.39 14.75
N MET A 241 9.52 -0.46 13.93
CA MET A 241 9.15 -0.62 12.54
C MET A 241 8.59 -2.02 12.35
N ILE A 242 7.30 -2.11 12.03
CA ILE A 242 6.58 -3.37 11.92
C ILE A 242 6.26 -3.63 10.45
N SER A 243 6.53 -4.85 9.98
CA SER A 243 6.17 -5.27 8.62
C SER A 243 4.67 -5.35 8.47
N LYS A 244 4.13 -4.87 7.34
CA LYS A 244 2.72 -5.05 6.95
C LYS A 244 2.43 -6.46 6.44
N LYS A 245 3.46 -7.18 5.97
CA LYS A 245 3.26 -8.53 5.46
C LYS A 245 2.92 -9.50 6.57
N LYS A 246 1.86 -10.29 6.38
CA LYS A 246 1.38 -11.30 7.35
C LYS A 246 1.22 -10.72 8.76
N THR A 247 0.69 -9.51 8.86
CA THR A 247 0.35 -8.86 10.13
C THR A 247 -1.10 -8.45 10.16
N ARG A 248 -1.69 -8.52 11.35
CA ARG A 248 -3.01 -8.01 11.65
C ARG A 248 -2.89 -6.92 12.69
N PHE A 249 -3.60 -5.84 12.46
CA PHE A 249 -3.63 -4.67 13.32
C PHE A 249 -5.07 -4.44 13.73
N THR A 250 -5.23 -4.04 14.98
CA THR A 250 -6.50 -3.62 15.56
C THR A 250 -6.38 -2.18 16.03
N PHE A 251 -7.47 -1.45 15.96
CA PHE A 251 -7.55 -0.10 16.48
C PHE A 251 -8.98 0.23 16.85
N ASN A 252 -9.12 1.13 17.81
CA ASN A 252 -10.39 1.41 18.43
C ASN A 252 -10.77 2.84 18.08
N ILE A 253 -12.04 3.05 17.75
CA ILE A 253 -12.59 4.37 17.49
C ILE A 253 -13.73 4.62 18.47
N GLU A 254 -13.61 5.69 19.24
CA GLU A 254 -14.71 6.24 20.02
C GLU A 254 -15.61 7.03 19.08
N VAL A 255 -16.87 6.59 18.91
CA VAL A 255 -17.84 7.29 18.05
C VAL A 255 -18.74 8.20 18.90
N ASP A 256 -19.30 7.68 20.00
CA ASP A 256 -20.07 8.43 20.99
C ASP A 256 -19.45 8.32 22.39
N GLU A 257 -19.99 9.04 23.38
CA GLU A 257 -19.47 9.04 24.77
C GLU A 257 -19.41 7.63 25.41
N ASP A 258 -20.23 6.69 24.92
CA ASP A 258 -20.29 5.31 25.45
C ASP A 258 -20.03 4.21 24.39
N SER A 259 -19.79 4.55 23.12
CA SER A 259 -19.66 3.57 22.04
C SER A 259 -18.23 3.51 21.48
N VAL A 260 -17.53 2.41 21.76
CA VAL A 260 -16.22 2.09 21.20
C VAL A 260 -16.39 1.01 20.14
N ILE A 261 -15.93 1.29 18.92
CA ILE A 261 -15.93 0.33 17.82
C ILE A 261 -14.51 -0.14 17.56
N ASP A 262 -14.30 -1.44 17.67
CA ASP A 262 -13.03 -2.09 17.39
C ASP A 262 -12.98 -2.50 15.92
N PHE A 263 -11.94 -2.04 15.22
CA PHE A 263 -11.67 -2.40 13.83
C PHE A 263 -10.42 -3.25 13.74
N GLU A 264 -10.46 -4.28 12.89
CA GLU A 264 -9.29 -5.07 12.51
C GLU A 264 -9.00 -4.88 11.02
N PHE A 265 -7.72 -4.75 10.67
CA PHE A 265 -7.30 -4.77 9.28
C PHE A 265 -6.08 -5.65 9.04
N LEU A 266 -6.00 -6.18 7.82
CA LEU A 266 -4.89 -6.99 7.34
C LEU A 266 -3.82 -6.10 6.72
N GLY A 267 -2.59 -6.16 7.25
CA GLY A 267 -1.47 -5.36 6.78
C GLY A 267 -1.14 -5.60 5.29
N ASP A 268 -1.28 -6.85 4.80
CA ASP A 268 -1.04 -7.20 3.40
C ASP A 268 -1.94 -6.42 2.43
N ARG A 269 -3.15 -6.05 2.86
CA ARG A 269 -4.12 -5.25 2.10
C ARG A 269 -3.82 -3.75 2.15
N MET A 270 -3.07 -3.31 3.17
CA MET A 270 -2.69 -1.91 3.39
C MET A 270 -1.36 -1.54 2.74
N SER A 271 -0.89 -2.25 1.72
CA SER A 271 0.38 -1.95 1.05
C SER A 271 0.35 -0.69 0.17
N ILE A 272 -0.83 -0.28 -0.25
CA ILE A 272 -1.07 0.94 -1.03
C ILE A 272 -1.24 2.10 -0.04
N ARG A 273 -0.59 3.24 -0.30
CA ARG A 273 -0.69 4.44 0.57
C ARG A 273 -2.11 5.00 0.56
N SER A 274 -2.54 5.63 1.64
CA SER A 274 -3.83 6.34 1.81
C SER A 274 -4.27 7.11 0.56
N LEU A 275 -3.43 8.02 0.07
CA LEU A 275 -3.71 8.84 -1.11
C LEU A 275 -3.96 8.00 -2.37
N ASP A 276 -3.20 6.92 -2.52
CA ASP A 276 -3.32 6.00 -3.64
C ASP A 276 -4.54 5.08 -3.45
N ARG A 277 -4.99 4.78 -2.21
CA ARG A 277 -6.18 3.97 -1.91
C ARG A 277 -7.46 4.68 -2.33
N ALA A 278 -7.56 5.99 -2.10
CA ALA A 278 -8.76 6.76 -2.46
C ALA A 278 -8.99 6.87 -3.97
N ASN A 279 -7.90 6.91 -4.77
CA ASN A 279 -7.97 7.27 -6.19
C ASN A 279 -7.83 6.08 -7.15
N LYS A 280 -7.41 4.91 -6.66
CA LYS A 280 -7.05 3.77 -7.51
C LYS A 280 -8.21 2.82 -7.73
N LYS A 281 -8.39 2.39 -8.98
CA LYS A 281 -9.28 1.26 -9.31
C LYS A 281 -8.65 -0.05 -8.83
N PHE A 282 -9.26 -0.69 -7.84
CA PHE A 282 -8.78 -1.96 -7.29
C PHE A 282 -9.14 -3.13 -8.23
N LYS A 283 -8.19 -4.04 -8.42
CA LYS A 283 -8.43 -5.33 -9.07
C LYS A 283 -8.58 -6.40 -8.00
N SER A 284 -9.44 -7.39 -8.23
CA SER A 284 -9.54 -8.57 -7.38
C SER A 284 -8.26 -9.40 -7.49
N HIS A 285 -7.34 -9.21 -6.55
CA HIS A 285 -6.15 -10.05 -6.43
C HIS A 285 -6.41 -11.20 -5.46
N ASN A 286 -5.97 -12.40 -5.84
CA ASN A 286 -5.96 -13.56 -4.97
C ASN A 286 -4.99 -13.29 -3.82
N VAL A 287 -5.45 -13.35 -2.58
CA VAL A 287 -4.61 -13.07 -1.41
C VAL A 287 -4.52 -14.31 -0.57
N LYS A 288 -3.29 -14.57 -0.14
CA LYS A 288 -2.99 -15.64 0.81
C LYS A 288 -3.53 -15.18 2.15
N ASP A 289 -4.53 -15.87 2.66
CA ASP A 289 -4.98 -15.65 4.03
C ASP A 289 -3.82 -15.90 4.99
N ILE A 290 -3.79 -15.08 6.04
CA ILE A 290 -2.92 -15.33 7.17
C ILE A 290 -3.55 -16.52 7.89
N GLN A 291 -2.98 -17.72 7.67
CA GLN A 291 -3.31 -18.92 8.46
C GLN A 291 -3.15 -18.54 9.95
N LEU A 292 -4.23 -18.75 10.70
CA LEU A 292 -4.30 -18.57 12.15
C LEU A 292 -3.36 -19.55 12.84
#